data_AF-A0A8T6L9E9-F1
#
_entry.id   AF-A0A8T6L9E9-F1
#
_cell.length_a   1.000
_cell.length_b   1.000
_cell.length_c   1.000
_cell.angle_alpha   90.00
_cell.angle_beta   90.00
_cell.angle_gamma   90.00
#
_symmetry.space_group_name_H-M   'P 1'
#
loop_
_entity.id
_entity.type
_entity.pdbx_description
1 polymer ?
#
loop_
_entity_poly.entity_id
_entity_poly.type
_entity_poly.pdbx_seq_one_letter_code
_entity_poly.pdbx_strand_id
1 'polypeptide(L)'
;MVKTQWPGSRWWRVDLHAHSPASHDFRGGSAEWGDWVRAARDAGIDAVAVTDHNSASAVGPLQDAAADLEGGPVLFPGVELTASDGSHLLVLMDPRQGQQHVEDLLSRVRVPVEQRGAHRGRSPLSVEEILTECGDAALVIGAHVNGDRGLLQLEGEQRIAVLRHPALAALEVDPSKELASDWIEGRQREVGRPHSVVHASDSHSLGEMGRRFTWIKMTEPTLEGLRLALMDGGESLRHGEQGDPNALHSDHGIESITVHHGKFMGRSSPMRVEFGPWLNAIIGGRGTGKSSLVDFCRKTLRRDAELDGSAGGEEGALRSFFDRRMRVPRDRFDEGLLTDQTCVEVVYRKDNIQFIVSWSLDGDKTPIARLVGAEKTPEDGDIRERFPVRIYSQKQLFSLAQDPNALLAVIDDTPSVRGTELRRAIDQAADRYLALRAAVRAERNRTVELPSRRAEVSDIRRKLDLLQEGGQALALSEHRLRRQQDTSWNAALQGVSEALEKLDRATDGLLVADLELASDAGDDP
;
A
#
# COMPACT_ATOMS: atom_id res chain seq x y z
N MET A 1 -11.49 -7.94 11.93
CA MET A 1 -11.13 -7.02 10.83
C MET A 1 -11.70 -7.61 9.55
N VAL A 2 -12.44 -6.82 8.76
CA VAL A 2 -12.89 -7.26 7.44
C VAL A 2 -11.63 -7.42 6.58
N LYS A 3 -11.30 -8.64 6.15
CA LYS A 3 -10.19 -8.86 5.21
C LYS A 3 -10.53 -8.11 3.92
N THR A 4 -9.80 -7.06 3.59
CA THR A 4 -9.99 -6.32 2.33
C THR A 4 -9.85 -7.31 1.17
N GLN A 5 -10.93 -7.49 0.41
CA GLN A 5 -10.96 -8.46 -0.67
C GLN A 5 -10.45 -7.82 -1.95
N TRP A 6 -9.15 -7.96 -2.19
CA TRP A 6 -8.52 -7.56 -3.44
C TRP A 6 -8.90 -8.55 -4.57
N PRO A 7 -9.11 -8.09 -5.81
CA PRO A 7 -9.31 -9.00 -6.93
C PRO A 7 -7.99 -9.73 -7.27
N GLY A 8 -8.11 -10.98 -7.70
CA GLY A 8 -6.96 -11.81 -8.08
C GLY A 8 -6.35 -12.60 -6.92
N SER A 9 -5.05 -12.93 -7.02
CA SER A 9 -4.37 -13.78 -6.05
C SER A 9 -4.04 -13.04 -4.76
N ARG A 10 -4.35 -13.64 -3.61
CA ARG A 10 -3.99 -13.14 -2.27
C ARG A 10 -3.25 -14.20 -1.48
N TRP A 11 -2.70 -13.84 -0.32
CA TRP A 11 -2.05 -14.79 0.58
C TRP A 11 -3.07 -15.45 1.51
N TRP A 12 -3.01 -16.77 1.60
CA TRP A 12 -3.87 -17.59 2.46
C TRP A 12 -2.99 -18.29 3.49
N ARG A 13 -3.43 -18.36 4.75
CA ARG A 13 -2.79 -19.24 5.74
C ARG A 13 -3.28 -20.66 5.51
N VAL A 14 -2.39 -21.53 5.03
CA VAL A 14 -2.73 -22.89 4.64
C VAL A 14 -1.98 -23.89 5.52
N ASP A 15 -2.71 -24.84 6.09
CA ASP A 15 -2.18 -25.96 6.84
C ASP A 15 -2.49 -27.27 6.11
N LEU A 16 -1.48 -27.87 5.47
CA LEU A 16 -1.67 -28.99 4.54
C LEU A 16 -1.57 -30.37 5.22
N HIS A 17 -1.39 -30.43 6.54
CA HIS A 17 -1.23 -31.68 7.28
C HIS A 17 -1.86 -31.55 8.67
N ALA A 18 -3.01 -32.18 8.85
CA ALA A 18 -3.75 -32.17 10.11
C ALA A 18 -4.58 -33.45 10.24
N HIS A 19 -4.52 -34.05 11.42
CA HIS A 19 -5.28 -35.24 11.77
C HIS A 19 -6.59 -34.83 12.45
N SER A 20 -7.61 -35.64 12.24
CA SER A 20 -8.94 -35.46 12.77
C SER A 20 -9.21 -36.40 13.95
N PRO A 21 -10.30 -36.19 14.70
CA PRO A 21 -10.76 -37.13 15.72
C PRO A 21 -11.01 -38.57 15.24
N ALA A 22 -11.12 -38.81 13.93
CA ALA A 22 -11.22 -40.16 13.36
C ALA A 22 -9.86 -40.87 13.27
N SER A 23 -8.74 -40.14 13.29
CA SER A 23 -7.42 -40.78 13.27
C SER A 23 -7.16 -41.51 14.59
N HIS A 24 -6.52 -42.67 14.48
CA HIS A 24 -6.27 -43.58 15.60
C HIS A 24 -5.33 -43.01 16.69
N ASP A 25 -4.55 -41.99 16.35
CA ASP A 25 -3.56 -41.30 17.17
C ASP A 25 -3.97 -39.87 17.56
N PHE A 26 -5.20 -39.46 17.22
CA PHE A 26 -5.71 -38.15 17.62
C PHE A 26 -5.93 -38.08 19.14
N ARG A 27 -5.18 -37.18 19.77
CA ARG A 27 -5.27 -36.87 21.21
C ARG A 27 -6.48 -35.98 21.46
N GLY A 28 -7.47 -36.54 22.15
CA GLY A 28 -8.68 -35.82 22.53
C GLY A 28 -9.97 -36.55 22.20
N GLY A 29 -9.92 -37.62 21.37
CA GLY A 29 -10.84 -38.78 21.22
C GLY A 29 -12.36 -38.60 21.10
N SER A 30 -12.92 -37.44 21.46
CA SER A 30 -14.34 -37.14 21.54
C SER A 30 -14.63 -35.69 21.11
N ALA A 31 -13.70 -35.07 20.38
CA ALA A 31 -13.92 -33.74 19.84
C ALA A 31 -14.97 -33.82 18.73
N GLU A 32 -15.95 -32.93 18.76
CA GLU A 32 -16.95 -32.82 17.70
C GLU A 32 -16.31 -32.24 16.43
N TRP A 33 -16.82 -32.61 15.25
CA TRP A 33 -16.32 -32.09 13.96
C TRP A 33 -16.33 -30.56 13.91
N GLY A 34 -17.37 -29.93 14.47
CA GLY A 34 -17.47 -28.48 14.58
C GLY A 34 -16.41 -27.84 15.48
N ASP A 35 -15.94 -28.53 16.52
CA ASP A 35 -14.85 -28.02 17.38
C ASP A 35 -13.51 -28.03 16.63
N TRP A 36 -13.28 -29.04 15.80
CA TRP A 36 -12.09 -29.12 14.95
C TRP A 36 -12.04 -27.96 13.94
N VAL A 37 -13.14 -27.71 13.24
CA VAL A 37 -13.24 -26.61 12.27
C VAL A 37 -13.13 -25.24 12.98
N ARG A 38 -13.75 -25.08 14.16
CA ARG A 38 -13.61 -23.88 14.98
C ARG A 38 -12.17 -23.66 15.42
N ALA A 39 -11.46 -24.70 15.86
CA ALA A 39 -10.06 -24.59 16.25
C ALA A 39 -9.18 -24.10 15.09
N ALA A 40 -9.40 -24.59 13.87
CA ALA A 40 -8.69 -24.12 12.68
C ALA A 40 -8.99 -22.65 12.35
N ARG A 41 -10.26 -22.25 12.39
CA ARG A 41 -10.67 -20.86 12.22
C ARG A 41 -10.05 -19.94 13.29
N ASP A 42 -10.10 -20.35 14.55
CA ASP A 42 -9.64 -19.55 15.68
C ASP A 42 -8.10 -19.44 15.71
N ALA A 43 -7.39 -20.44 15.17
CA ALA A 43 -5.97 -20.36 14.84
C ALA A 43 -5.67 -19.43 13.65
N GLY A 44 -6.70 -18.94 12.96
CA GLY A 44 -6.63 -18.04 11.81
C GLY A 44 -6.18 -18.74 10.51
N ILE A 45 -6.41 -20.05 10.40
CA ILE A 45 -6.15 -20.82 9.19
C ILE A 45 -7.28 -20.56 8.19
N ASP A 46 -6.91 -20.21 6.95
CA ASP A 46 -7.87 -19.94 5.88
C ASP A 46 -8.22 -21.18 5.07
N ALA A 47 -7.30 -22.14 4.99
CA ALA A 47 -7.53 -23.43 4.38
C ALA A 47 -6.72 -24.53 5.07
N VAL A 48 -7.31 -25.71 5.22
CA VAL A 48 -6.70 -26.84 5.92
C VAL A 48 -6.95 -28.15 5.18
N ALA A 49 -5.96 -29.04 5.15
CA ALA A 49 -6.14 -30.38 4.61
C ALA A 49 -6.38 -31.40 5.73
N VAL A 50 -7.39 -32.23 5.55
CA VAL A 50 -7.65 -33.37 6.45
C VAL A 50 -6.90 -34.55 5.89
N THR A 51 -5.95 -35.08 6.67
CA THR A 51 -4.94 -36.03 6.18
C THR A 51 -4.78 -37.17 7.16
N ASP A 52 -5.89 -37.78 7.59
CA ASP A 52 -5.86 -38.96 8.47
C ASP A 52 -5.10 -40.12 7.82
N HIS A 53 -4.46 -40.95 8.65
CA HIS A 53 -3.71 -42.11 8.20
C HIS A 53 -4.56 -43.09 7.39
N ASN A 54 -4.32 -43.17 6.08
CA ASN A 54 -4.97 -44.09 5.15
C ASN A 54 -6.51 -44.11 5.25
N SER A 55 -7.15 -43.00 5.67
CA SER A 55 -8.60 -42.92 5.89
C SER A 55 -9.19 -41.64 5.32
N ALA A 56 -10.42 -41.75 4.80
CA ALA A 56 -11.22 -40.63 4.33
C ALA A 56 -12.40 -40.30 5.26
N SER A 57 -12.55 -41.03 6.38
CA SER A 57 -13.77 -41.04 7.20
C SER A 57 -14.17 -39.68 7.76
N ALA A 58 -13.21 -38.78 7.98
CA ALA A 58 -13.47 -37.45 8.52
C ALA A 58 -13.75 -36.40 7.44
N VAL A 59 -13.47 -36.69 6.17
CA VAL A 59 -13.58 -35.71 5.07
C VAL A 59 -15.00 -35.15 4.96
N GLY A 60 -16.00 -36.03 4.82
CA GLY A 60 -17.40 -35.60 4.67
C GLY A 60 -17.91 -34.80 5.88
N PRO A 61 -17.85 -35.36 7.10
CA PRO A 61 -18.32 -34.66 8.30
C PRO A 61 -17.64 -33.32 8.56
N LEU A 62 -16.34 -33.19 8.28
CA LEU A 62 -15.63 -31.92 8.43
C LEU A 62 -16.02 -30.91 7.35
N GLN A 63 -16.21 -31.34 6.10
CA GLN A 63 -16.69 -30.47 5.03
C GLN A 63 -18.07 -29.90 5.35
N ASP A 64 -18.99 -30.73 5.86
CA ASP A 64 -20.32 -30.30 6.31
C ASP A 64 -20.19 -29.29 7.47
N ALA A 65 -19.36 -29.60 8.48
CA ALA A 65 -19.13 -28.71 9.62
C ALA A 65 -18.47 -27.37 9.23
N ALA A 66 -17.63 -27.34 8.19
CA ALA A 66 -17.03 -26.12 7.67
C ALA A 66 -18.00 -25.28 6.85
N ALA A 67 -18.89 -25.92 6.08
CA ALA A 67 -19.94 -25.23 5.34
C ALA A 67 -20.94 -24.52 6.27
N ASP A 68 -21.23 -25.13 7.43
CA ASP A 68 -22.12 -24.58 8.45
C ASP A 68 -21.48 -23.46 9.30
N LEU A 69 -20.15 -23.30 9.25
CA LEU A 69 -19.43 -22.31 10.03
C LEU A 69 -19.12 -21.05 9.21
N GLU A 70 -19.71 -19.92 9.59
CA GLU A 70 -19.36 -18.63 9.00
C GLU A 70 -17.86 -18.32 9.23
N GLY A 71 -17.16 -18.05 8.13
CA GLY A 71 -15.70 -17.84 8.14
C GLY A 71 -14.88 -19.10 8.44
N GLY A 72 -15.46 -20.29 8.29
CA GLY A 72 -14.72 -21.55 8.37
C GLY A 72 -13.63 -21.66 7.30
N PRO A 73 -12.56 -22.44 7.56
CA PRO A 73 -11.51 -22.66 6.59
C PRO A 73 -12.02 -23.47 5.39
N VAL A 74 -11.40 -23.28 4.23
CA VAL A 74 -11.61 -24.17 3.09
C VAL A 74 -10.91 -25.50 3.36
N LEU A 75 -11.66 -26.60 3.23
CA LEU A 75 -11.15 -27.93 3.46
C LEU A 75 -10.65 -28.58 2.17
N PHE A 76 -9.38 -29.00 2.17
CA PHE A 76 -8.85 -29.91 1.17
C PHE A 76 -9.08 -31.35 1.64
N PRO A 77 -9.89 -32.16 0.94
CA PRO A 77 -9.92 -33.59 1.14
C PRO A 77 -8.53 -34.16 0.89
N GLY A 78 -8.08 -35.04 1.78
CA GLY A 78 -6.79 -35.67 1.61
C GLY A 78 -6.65 -36.92 2.46
N VAL A 79 -5.44 -37.45 2.43
CA VAL A 79 -5.05 -38.61 3.23
C VAL A 79 -3.53 -38.57 3.44
N GLU A 80 -3.07 -38.92 4.63
CA GLU A 80 -1.67 -39.27 4.82
C GLU A 80 -1.52 -40.77 4.51
N LEU A 81 -0.99 -41.06 3.34
CA LEU A 81 -0.83 -42.39 2.79
C LEU A 81 0.51 -42.98 3.22
N THR A 82 0.49 -44.21 3.74
CA THR A 82 1.71 -44.98 4.02
C THR A 82 2.06 -45.88 2.85
N ALA A 83 3.24 -45.71 2.25
CA ALA A 83 3.76 -46.54 1.17
C ALA A 83 4.30 -47.90 1.67
N SER A 84 4.66 -48.79 0.74
CA SER A 84 5.15 -50.14 1.08
C SER A 84 6.43 -50.15 1.91
N ASP A 85 7.32 -49.19 1.67
CA ASP A 85 8.56 -48.94 2.42
C ASP A 85 8.32 -48.23 3.77
N GLY A 86 7.07 -47.86 4.07
CA GLY A 86 6.67 -47.14 5.26
C GLY A 86 6.71 -45.63 5.14
N SER A 87 7.13 -45.07 4.00
CA SER A 87 7.16 -43.61 3.80
C SER A 87 5.78 -43.00 3.83
N HIS A 88 5.66 -41.76 4.32
CA HIS A 88 4.40 -41.04 4.35
C HIS A 88 4.30 -40.00 3.23
N LEU A 89 3.12 -39.92 2.61
CA LEU A 89 2.79 -38.99 1.54
C LEU A 89 1.46 -38.33 1.85
N LEU A 90 1.38 -37.02 1.73
CA LEU A 90 0.11 -36.31 1.72
C LEU A 90 -0.42 -36.34 0.31
N VAL A 91 -1.62 -36.89 0.14
CA VAL A 91 -2.31 -36.87 -1.16
C VAL A 91 -3.57 -36.04 -1.01
N LEU A 92 -3.58 -34.89 -1.68
CA LEU A 92 -4.62 -33.88 -1.58
C LEU A 92 -5.48 -33.84 -2.83
N MET A 93 -6.75 -33.51 -2.64
CA MET A 93 -7.78 -33.43 -3.66
C MET A 93 -8.44 -32.05 -3.66
N ASP A 94 -9.16 -31.73 -4.73
CA ASP A 94 -9.82 -30.43 -4.83
C ASP A 94 -10.92 -30.28 -3.76
N PRO A 95 -11.08 -29.10 -3.12
CA PRO A 95 -12.13 -28.87 -2.12
C PRO A 95 -13.56 -29.14 -2.58
N ARG A 96 -13.80 -29.18 -3.91
CA ARG A 96 -15.10 -29.56 -4.50
C ARG A 96 -15.34 -31.07 -4.51
N GLN A 97 -14.30 -31.86 -4.30
CA GLN A 97 -14.39 -33.30 -4.13
C GLN A 97 -14.72 -33.63 -2.66
N GLY A 98 -15.11 -34.88 -2.41
CA GLY A 98 -15.51 -35.33 -1.08
C GLY A 98 -14.98 -36.73 -0.77
N GLN A 99 -15.42 -37.28 0.35
CA GLN A 99 -14.94 -38.56 0.90
C GLN A 99 -14.79 -39.70 -0.13
N GLN A 100 -15.79 -39.90 -1.00
CA GLN A 100 -15.77 -40.97 -2.02
C GLN A 100 -14.56 -40.87 -2.95
N HIS A 101 -14.11 -39.66 -3.30
CA HIS A 101 -12.96 -39.48 -4.19
C HIS A 101 -11.67 -39.94 -3.52
N VAL A 102 -11.52 -39.66 -2.22
CA VAL A 102 -10.38 -40.13 -1.41
C VAL A 102 -10.44 -41.66 -1.24
N GLU A 103 -11.64 -42.23 -1.07
CA GLU A 103 -11.82 -43.69 -1.01
C GLU A 103 -11.49 -44.40 -2.33
N ASP A 104 -11.84 -43.79 -3.46
CA ASP A 104 -11.49 -44.26 -4.81
C ASP A 104 -9.98 -44.20 -5.03
N LEU A 105 -9.33 -43.11 -4.58
CA LEU A 105 -7.88 -42.98 -4.58
C LEU A 105 -7.23 -44.10 -3.77
N LEU A 106 -7.66 -44.32 -2.53
CA LEU A 106 -7.16 -45.39 -1.66
C LEU A 106 -7.32 -46.78 -2.31
N SER A 107 -8.40 -46.98 -3.07
CA SER A 107 -8.63 -48.21 -3.83
C SER A 107 -7.65 -48.34 -5.00
N ARG A 108 -7.39 -47.25 -5.73
CA ARG A 108 -6.44 -47.19 -6.84
C ARG A 108 -5.01 -47.51 -6.39
N VAL A 109 -4.58 -46.92 -5.27
CA VAL A 109 -3.29 -47.23 -4.66
C VAL A 109 -3.29 -48.51 -3.83
N ARG A 110 -4.36 -49.33 -3.94
CA ARG A 110 -4.46 -50.69 -3.39
C ARG A 110 -4.32 -50.78 -1.87
N VAL A 111 -4.73 -49.76 -1.12
CA VAL A 111 -4.84 -49.87 0.34
C VAL A 111 -6.01 -50.81 0.67
N PRO A 112 -5.76 -51.96 1.34
CA PRO A 112 -6.80 -52.91 1.68
C PRO A 112 -7.86 -52.26 2.58
N VAL A 113 -9.14 -52.57 2.34
CA VAL A 113 -10.26 -51.90 3.03
C VAL A 113 -10.17 -52.08 4.54
N GLU A 114 -9.79 -53.26 5.00
CA GLU A 114 -9.61 -53.62 6.41
C GLU A 114 -8.41 -52.93 7.09
N GLN A 115 -7.52 -52.31 6.30
CA GLN A 115 -6.34 -51.60 6.78
C GLN A 115 -6.51 -50.08 6.77
N ARG A 116 -7.59 -49.55 6.18
CA ARG A 116 -7.87 -48.09 6.15
C ARG A 116 -8.10 -47.57 7.56
N GLY A 117 -7.39 -46.51 7.94
CA GLY A 117 -7.42 -45.97 9.31
C GLY A 117 -6.66 -46.77 10.37
N ALA A 118 -6.12 -47.95 10.02
CA ALA A 118 -5.39 -48.78 10.99
C ALA A 118 -3.94 -48.31 11.15
N HIS A 119 -3.41 -48.37 12.38
CA HIS A 119 -2.02 -48.00 12.71
C HIS A 119 -0.95 -48.70 11.83
N ARG A 120 -1.22 -49.91 11.34
CA ARG A 120 -0.31 -50.67 10.47
C ARG A 120 -0.76 -50.73 9.01
N GLY A 121 -1.80 -49.98 8.66
CA GLY A 121 -2.28 -49.93 7.29
C GLY A 121 -1.24 -49.28 6.37
N ARG A 122 -1.13 -49.83 5.16
CA ARG A 122 -0.27 -49.27 4.11
C ARG A 122 -0.70 -49.74 2.74
N SER A 123 -0.29 -49.01 1.72
CA SER A 123 -0.31 -49.47 0.35
C SER A 123 0.77 -50.54 0.12
N PRO A 124 0.52 -51.56 -0.71
CA PRO A 124 1.56 -52.47 -1.19
C PRO A 124 2.47 -51.82 -2.26
N LEU A 125 2.13 -50.63 -2.76
CA LEU A 125 2.86 -49.94 -3.81
C LEU A 125 4.05 -49.15 -3.26
N SER A 126 5.09 -48.96 -4.08
CA SER A 126 6.18 -48.03 -3.79
C SER A 126 5.73 -46.57 -3.87
N VAL A 127 6.55 -45.65 -3.35
CA VAL A 127 6.29 -44.20 -3.48
C VAL A 127 6.19 -43.78 -4.95
N GLU A 128 7.05 -44.31 -5.82
CA GLU A 128 7.03 -44.00 -7.26
C GLU A 128 5.76 -44.50 -7.95
N GLU A 129 5.31 -45.70 -7.60
CA GLU A 129 4.05 -46.27 -8.12
C GLU A 129 2.85 -45.45 -7.65
N ILE A 130 2.81 -45.05 -6.39
CA ILE A 130 1.77 -44.17 -5.85
C ILE A 130 1.74 -42.83 -6.61
N LEU A 131 2.90 -42.21 -6.80
CA LEU A 131 3.01 -40.94 -7.54
C LEU A 131 2.50 -41.08 -8.98
N THR A 132 2.74 -42.23 -9.62
CA THR A 132 2.26 -42.54 -10.97
C THR A 132 0.74 -42.75 -10.99
N GLU A 133 0.19 -43.50 -10.03
CA GLU A 133 -1.24 -43.81 -9.96
C GLU A 133 -2.11 -42.58 -9.62
N CYS A 134 -1.58 -41.64 -8.82
CA CYS A 134 -2.25 -40.38 -8.50
C CYS A 134 -2.38 -39.48 -9.74
N GLY A 135 -1.32 -39.38 -10.54
CA GLY A 135 -1.27 -38.52 -11.73
C GLY A 135 -1.68 -37.07 -11.42
N ASP A 136 -2.40 -36.44 -12.36
CA ASP A 136 -2.89 -35.06 -12.20
C ASP A 136 -4.20 -34.96 -11.39
N ALA A 137 -4.81 -36.09 -11.02
CA ALA A 137 -6.09 -36.11 -10.30
C ALA A 137 -5.96 -35.70 -8.83
N ALA A 138 -4.75 -35.76 -8.29
CA ALA A 138 -4.41 -35.37 -6.93
C ALA A 138 -3.11 -34.56 -6.92
N LEU A 139 -2.79 -33.99 -5.77
CA LEU A 139 -1.53 -33.31 -5.52
C LEU A 139 -0.78 -34.09 -4.43
N VAL A 140 0.43 -34.56 -4.73
CA VAL A 140 1.22 -35.36 -3.80
C VAL A 140 2.36 -34.53 -3.20
N ILE A 141 2.43 -34.51 -1.88
CA ILE A 141 3.46 -33.82 -1.10
C ILE A 141 4.15 -34.87 -0.22
N GLY A 142 5.48 -34.84 -0.16
CA GLY A 142 6.20 -35.70 0.79
C GLY A 142 5.93 -35.23 2.22
N ALA A 143 5.35 -36.09 3.06
CA ALA A 143 5.06 -35.74 4.45
C ALA A 143 6.35 -35.67 5.27
N HIS A 144 6.43 -34.69 6.18
CA HIS A 144 7.51 -34.47 7.16
C HIS A 144 8.86 -35.06 6.74
N VAL A 145 9.41 -34.60 5.61
CA VAL A 145 10.44 -35.34 4.86
C VAL A 145 11.75 -35.53 5.62
N ASN A 146 12.03 -34.67 6.58
CA ASN A 146 13.18 -34.73 7.49
C ASN A 146 12.83 -35.31 8.88
N GLY A 147 11.66 -35.93 9.00
CA GLY A 147 11.17 -36.65 10.15
C GLY A 147 11.22 -38.16 9.98
N ASP A 148 10.53 -38.86 10.88
CA ASP A 148 10.37 -40.31 10.81
C ASP A 148 9.45 -40.65 9.65
N ARG A 149 9.79 -41.68 8.86
CA ARG A 149 9.04 -42.06 7.65
C ARG A 149 8.97 -40.96 6.55
N GLY A 150 9.78 -39.91 6.68
CA GLY A 150 9.94 -38.90 5.65
C GLY A 150 10.78 -39.37 4.47
N LEU A 151 10.57 -38.78 3.29
CA LEU A 151 11.26 -39.19 2.05
C LEU A 151 12.78 -39.01 2.07
N LEU A 152 13.33 -38.15 2.93
CA LEU A 152 14.79 -38.00 3.07
C LEU A 152 15.43 -39.11 3.91
N GLN A 153 14.64 -40.00 4.52
CA GLN A 153 15.15 -41.22 5.16
C GLN A 153 15.49 -42.34 4.16
N LEU A 154 14.91 -42.30 2.96
CA LEU A 154 15.26 -43.22 1.87
C LEU A 154 16.72 -43.05 1.48
N GLU A 155 17.41 -44.08 1.01
CA GLU A 155 18.84 -43.99 0.64
C GLU A 155 19.07 -44.27 -0.85
N GLY A 156 20.22 -43.81 -1.35
CA GLY A 156 20.70 -44.16 -2.69
C GLY A 156 19.75 -43.79 -3.84
N GLU A 157 19.60 -44.72 -4.79
CA GLU A 157 18.82 -44.52 -6.02
C GLU A 157 17.33 -44.30 -5.75
N GLN A 158 16.78 -44.89 -4.68
CA GLN A 158 15.36 -44.76 -4.36
C GLN A 158 15.00 -43.31 -3.99
N ARG A 159 15.81 -42.66 -3.13
CA ARG A 159 15.64 -41.23 -2.80
C ARG A 159 15.68 -40.37 -4.06
N ILE A 160 16.65 -40.63 -4.94
CA ILE A 160 16.82 -39.89 -6.19
C ILE A 160 15.61 -40.08 -7.10
N ALA A 161 15.13 -41.31 -7.28
CA ALA A 161 13.99 -41.62 -8.14
C ALA A 161 12.71 -40.89 -7.69
N VAL A 162 12.40 -40.96 -6.39
CA VAL A 162 11.25 -40.28 -5.79
C VAL A 162 11.36 -38.76 -5.94
N LEU A 163 12.49 -38.16 -5.56
CA LEU A 163 12.66 -36.70 -5.60
C LEU A 163 12.63 -36.14 -7.04
N ARG A 164 13.05 -36.93 -8.04
CA ARG A 164 12.97 -36.56 -9.46
C ARG A 164 11.58 -36.69 -10.05
N HIS A 165 10.68 -37.44 -9.42
CA HIS A 165 9.41 -37.79 -10.02
C HIS A 165 8.54 -36.54 -10.25
N PRO A 166 8.06 -36.26 -11.48
CA PRO A 166 7.37 -35.02 -11.81
C PRO A 166 6.08 -34.79 -11.00
N ALA A 167 5.38 -35.86 -10.62
CA ALA A 167 4.15 -35.77 -9.81
C ALA A 167 4.38 -35.42 -8.32
N LEU A 168 5.62 -35.44 -7.84
CA LEU A 168 5.94 -34.96 -6.49
C LEU A 168 5.97 -33.43 -6.53
N ALA A 169 4.95 -32.81 -5.94
CA ALA A 169 4.71 -31.37 -6.06
C ALA A 169 5.52 -30.52 -5.07
N ALA A 170 5.66 -31.01 -3.84
CA ALA A 170 6.37 -30.29 -2.77
C ALA A 170 6.83 -31.26 -1.68
N LEU A 171 7.61 -30.73 -0.73
CA LEU A 171 8.08 -31.43 0.44
C LEU A 171 7.65 -30.69 1.70
N GLU A 172 6.98 -31.37 2.61
CA GLU A 172 6.70 -30.86 3.94
C GLU A 172 7.94 -30.98 4.81
N VAL A 173 8.40 -29.88 5.40
CA VAL A 173 9.57 -29.85 6.28
C VAL A 173 9.16 -29.49 7.69
N ASP A 174 9.64 -30.25 8.67
CA ASP A 174 9.60 -29.84 10.07
C ASP A 174 10.83 -28.96 10.38
N PRO A 175 10.66 -27.65 10.60
CA PRO A 175 11.78 -26.74 10.85
C PRO A 175 12.49 -27.00 12.20
N SER A 176 11.92 -27.83 13.08
CA SER A 176 12.55 -28.20 14.36
C SER A 176 13.52 -29.38 14.25
N LYS A 177 13.57 -30.05 13.10
CA LYS A 177 14.47 -31.19 12.82
C LYS A 177 15.59 -30.78 11.88
N GLU A 178 16.70 -31.50 11.92
CA GLU A 178 17.83 -31.29 11.02
C GLU A 178 17.40 -31.48 9.56
N LEU A 179 17.88 -30.64 8.66
CA LEU A 179 17.49 -30.63 7.26
C LEU A 179 18.72 -30.73 6.36
N ALA A 180 18.79 -31.78 5.56
CA ALA A 180 19.79 -31.90 4.50
C ALA A 180 19.40 -31.03 3.30
N SER A 181 19.58 -29.72 3.43
CA SER A 181 19.03 -28.70 2.52
C SER A 181 19.51 -28.84 1.06
N ASP A 182 20.65 -29.49 0.83
CA ASP A 182 21.15 -29.78 -0.52
C ASP A 182 20.16 -30.56 -1.38
N TRP A 183 19.37 -31.46 -0.77
CA TRP A 183 18.36 -32.28 -1.45
C TRP A 183 17.12 -31.48 -1.89
N ILE A 184 16.89 -30.33 -1.27
CA ILE A 184 15.70 -29.49 -1.48
C ILE A 184 16.03 -28.30 -2.38
N GLU A 185 17.20 -27.70 -2.18
CA GLU A 185 17.63 -26.52 -2.93
C GLU A 185 18.13 -26.86 -4.35
N GLY A 186 18.03 -28.11 -4.78
CA GLY A 186 18.46 -28.57 -6.09
C GLY A 186 19.98 -28.59 -6.27
N ARG A 187 20.76 -28.57 -5.19
CA ARG A 187 22.23 -28.69 -5.23
C ARG A 187 22.69 -30.11 -5.55
N GLN A 188 21.86 -31.11 -5.29
CA GLN A 188 22.10 -32.49 -5.71
C GLN A 188 21.88 -32.64 -7.22
N ARG A 189 22.96 -32.89 -7.96
CA ARG A 189 22.96 -32.96 -9.44
C ARG A 189 22.05 -34.07 -9.96
N GLU A 190 21.96 -35.17 -9.21
CA GLU A 190 21.15 -36.34 -9.52
C GLU A 190 19.67 -36.03 -9.47
N VAL A 191 19.23 -35.14 -8.58
CA VAL A 191 17.83 -34.70 -8.51
C VAL A 191 17.53 -33.67 -9.61
N GLY A 192 18.43 -32.70 -9.79
CA GLY A 192 18.39 -31.78 -10.93
C GLY A 192 17.24 -30.76 -10.94
N ARG A 193 16.54 -30.57 -9.81
CA ARG A 193 15.56 -29.51 -9.60
C ARG A 193 15.49 -29.10 -8.13
N PRO A 194 15.16 -27.84 -7.81
CA PRO A 194 14.73 -27.48 -6.47
C PRO A 194 13.30 -27.98 -6.20
N HIS A 195 12.98 -28.17 -4.93
CA HIS A 195 11.64 -28.51 -4.45
C HIS A 195 11.03 -27.35 -3.69
N SER A 196 9.74 -27.14 -3.89
CA SER A 196 8.96 -26.27 -3.04
C SER A 196 8.78 -26.90 -1.67
N VAL A 197 9.01 -26.08 -0.65
CA VAL A 197 8.87 -26.48 0.76
C VAL A 197 7.54 -25.97 1.27
N VAL A 198 6.87 -26.78 2.10
CA VAL A 198 5.71 -26.37 2.89
C VAL A 198 5.96 -26.70 4.36
N HIS A 199 5.42 -25.88 5.25
CA HIS A 199 5.28 -26.18 6.66
C HIS A 199 3.80 -26.41 6.95
N ALA A 200 3.50 -27.48 7.67
CA ALA A 200 2.16 -27.80 8.14
C ALA A 200 2.21 -28.21 9.62
N SER A 201 1.05 -28.23 10.26
CA SER A 201 0.99 -28.49 11.68
C SER A 201 1.38 -29.90 12.00
N ASP A 202 0.92 -30.91 11.24
CA ASP A 202 0.92 -32.31 11.67
C ASP A 202 0.16 -32.46 13.02
N SER A 203 -0.96 -31.75 13.12
CA SER A 203 -1.72 -31.60 14.37
C SER A 203 -2.46 -32.88 14.73
N HIS A 204 -2.29 -33.33 15.98
CA HIS A 204 -2.96 -34.50 16.54
C HIS A 204 -3.92 -34.14 17.67
N SER A 205 -4.18 -32.85 17.90
CA SER A 205 -5.14 -32.37 18.87
C SER A 205 -5.64 -30.99 18.48
N LEU A 206 -6.78 -30.57 19.02
CA LEU A 206 -7.34 -29.23 18.77
C LEU A 206 -6.37 -28.09 19.13
N GLY A 207 -5.57 -28.27 20.19
CA GLY A 207 -4.62 -27.26 20.66
C GLY A 207 -3.36 -27.13 19.79
N GLU A 208 -3.13 -28.06 18.87
CA GLU A 208 -1.98 -28.04 17.95
C GLU A 208 -2.34 -27.45 16.58
N MET A 209 -3.61 -27.18 16.35
CA MET A 209 -4.11 -26.69 15.08
C MET A 209 -3.45 -25.37 14.69
N GLY A 210 -2.91 -25.30 13.47
CA GLY A 210 -2.24 -24.11 12.97
C GLY A 210 -0.95 -23.73 13.70
N ARG A 211 -0.35 -24.61 14.53
CA ARG A 211 0.97 -24.39 15.17
C ARG A 211 2.08 -24.10 14.15
N ARG A 212 1.90 -24.61 12.93
CA ARG A 212 2.73 -24.36 11.75
C ARG A 212 1.79 -24.31 10.56
N PHE A 213 2.12 -23.46 9.60
CA PHE A 213 1.36 -23.27 8.38
C PHE A 213 2.28 -22.62 7.33
N THR A 214 1.81 -22.57 6.09
CA THR A 214 2.46 -21.86 5.00
C THR A 214 1.53 -20.78 4.49
N TRP A 215 2.07 -19.58 4.28
CA TRP A 215 1.37 -18.57 3.50
C TRP A 215 1.49 -18.93 2.03
N ILE A 216 0.37 -19.22 1.38
CA ILE A 216 0.33 -19.62 -0.02
C ILE A 216 -0.46 -18.59 -0.82
N LYS A 217 0.13 -18.08 -1.90
CA LYS A 217 -0.49 -17.06 -2.75
C LYS A 217 -1.33 -17.71 -3.86
N MET A 218 -2.64 -17.49 -3.83
CA MET A 218 -3.58 -18.05 -4.81
C MET A 218 -4.84 -17.19 -4.92
N THR A 219 -5.57 -17.29 -6.04
CA THR A 219 -6.86 -16.60 -6.22
C THR A 219 -7.92 -17.20 -5.31
N GLU A 220 -8.04 -18.52 -5.35
CA GLU A 220 -8.93 -19.31 -4.50
C GLU A 220 -8.20 -20.59 -4.07
N PRO A 221 -8.45 -21.09 -2.85
CA PRO A 221 -7.99 -22.40 -2.38
C PRO A 221 -8.66 -23.52 -3.17
N THR A 222 -8.02 -23.88 -4.28
CA THR A 222 -8.38 -24.98 -5.19
C THR A 222 -7.15 -25.84 -5.41
N LEU A 223 -7.31 -27.07 -5.90
CA LEU A 223 -6.16 -27.95 -6.16
C LEU A 223 -5.21 -27.34 -7.20
N GLU A 224 -5.77 -26.75 -8.26
CA GLU A 224 -4.97 -26.06 -9.30
C GLU A 224 -4.29 -24.80 -8.76
N GLY A 225 -4.98 -24.02 -7.92
CA GLY A 225 -4.39 -22.85 -7.26
C GLY A 225 -3.18 -23.23 -6.42
N LEU A 226 -3.30 -24.32 -5.65
CA LEU A 226 -2.21 -24.87 -4.86
C LEU A 226 -1.08 -25.41 -5.76
N ARG A 227 -1.41 -26.15 -6.83
CA ARG A 227 -0.43 -26.68 -7.79
C ARG A 227 0.41 -25.57 -8.42
N LEU A 228 -0.23 -24.50 -8.91
CA LEU A 228 0.46 -23.35 -9.49
C LEU A 228 1.34 -22.64 -8.46
N ALA A 229 0.82 -22.42 -7.25
CA ALA A 229 1.59 -21.78 -6.18
C ALA A 229 2.83 -22.60 -5.78
N LEU A 230 2.72 -23.93 -5.76
CA LEU A 230 3.87 -24.81 -5.51
C LEU A 230 4.84 -24.83 -6.68
N MET A 231 4.40 -24.66 -7.93
CA MET A 231 5.31 -24.51 -9.07
C MET A 231 6.11 -23.20 -9.00
N ASP A 232 5.50 -22.11 -8.54
CA ASP A 232 6.14 -20.80 -8.37
C ASP A 232 7.13 -20.76 -7.20
N GLY A 233 7.02 -21.68 -6.24
CA GLY A 233 7.94 -21.78 -5.10
C GLY A 233 7.95 -20.52 -4.23
N GLY A 234 9.14 -19.98 -3.93
CA GLY A 234 9.31 -18.85 -3.00
C GLY A 234 8.59 -17.55 -3.37
N GLU A 235 8.15 -17.40 -4.62
CA GLU A 235 7.33 -16.24 -5.04
C GLU A 235 5.89 -16.33 -4.54
N SER A 236 5.39 -17.55 -4.37
CA SER A 236 4.02 -17.86 -3.96
C SER A 236 3.94 -18.59 -2.61
N LEU A 237 5.08 -18.87 -1.96
CA LEU A 237 5.19 -19.54 -0.67
C LEU A 237 6.00 -18.70 0.32
N ARG A 238 5.47 -18.52 1.53
CA ARG A 238 6.19 -17.88 2.65
C ARG A 238 6.00 -18.66 3.93
N HIS A 239 7.09 -18.79 4.69
CA HIS A 239 7.11 -19.49 5.97
C HIS A 239 7.22 -18.49 7.13
N GLY A 240 6.59 -18.82 8.25
CA GLY A 240 6.75 -18.08 9.51
C GLY A 240 5.78 -16.92 9.75
N GLU A 241 5.94 -16.28 10.90
CA GLU A 241 4.99 -15.31 11.49
C GLU A 241 5.38 -13.84 11.22
N GLN A 242 5.96 -13.52 10.06
CA GLN A 242 6.34 -12.13 9.71
C GLN A 242 5.14 -11.21 9.38
N GLY A 243 4.03 -11.34 10.12
CA GLY A 243 2.78 -10.62 9.89
C GLY A 243 1.98 -11.16 8.69
N ASP A 244 0.83 -10.56 8.43
CA ASP A 244 -0.02 -10.87 7.27
C ASP A 244 0.58 -10.27 5.99
N PRO A 245 1.03 -11.07 5.01
CA PRO A 245 1.58 -10.55 3.76
C PRO A 245 0.58 -9.72 2.94
N ASN A 246 -0.73 -9.88 3.18
CA ASN A 246 -1.76 -9.06 2.54
C ASN A 246 -1.76 -7.61 3.06
N ALA A 247 -1.19 -7.35 4.24
CA ALA A 247 -1.01 -6.00 4.76
C ALA A 247 0.21 -5.29 4.15
N LEU A 248 1.11 -6.02 3.48
CA LEU A 248 2.36 -5.51 2.92
C LEU A 248 2.17 -4.91 1.51
N HIS A 249 1.22 -4.00 1.36
CA HIS A 249 1.00 -3.25 0.12
C HIS A 249 1.17 -1.74 0.31
N SER A 250 1.55 -1.02 -0.74
CA SER A 250 1.69 0.45 -0.74
C SER A 250 0.44 1.13 -0.17
N ASP A 251 0.59 2.20 0.61
CA ASP A 251 -0.52 3.04 1.07
C ASP A 251 -1.22 3.78 -0.07
N HIS A 252 -0.57 3.84 -1.23
CA HIS A 252 -1.02 4.50 -2.44
C HIS A 252 -1.25 3.48 -3.55
N GLY A 253 -2.40 3.55 -4.23
CA GLY A 253 -2.68 2.67 -5.36
C GLY A 253 -3.98 2.98 -6.09
N ILE A 254 -4.05 2.62 -7.37
CA ILE A 254 -5.31 2.65 -8.13
C ILE A 254 -6.02 1.32 -7.89
N GLU A 255 -7.24 1.36 -7.37
CA GLU A 255 -8.03 0.17 -7.06
C GLU A 255 -9.01 -0.19 -8.18
N SER A 256 -9.50 0.81 -8.91
CA SER A 256 -10.30 0.56 -10.11
C SER A 256 -10.34 1.75 -11.06
N ILE A 257 -10.69 1.46 -12.30
CA ILE A 257 -11.08 2.43 -13.31
C ILE A 257 -12.44 2.02 -13.88
N THR A 258 -13.36 2.97 -13.98
CA THR A 258 -14.67 2.79 -14.58
C THR A 258 -14.84 3.76 -15.74
N VAL A 259 -15.11 3.23 -16.93
CA VAL A 259 -15.38 4.02 -18.15
C VAL A 259 -16.86 3.93 -18.48
N HIS A 260 -17.50 5.10 -18.57
CA HIS A 260 -18.90 5.29 -18.93
C HIS A 260 -18.99 5.92 -20.32
N HIS A 261 -19.88 5.38 -21.16
CA HIS A 261 -20.27 5.94 -22.45
C HIS A 261 -19.14 6.20 -23.46
N GLY A 262 -17.98 5.55 -23.34
CA GLY A 262 -16.93 5.63 -24.37
C GLY A 262 -17.37 4.98 -25.69
N LYS A 263 -16.81 5.41 -26.83
CA LYS A 263 -17.20 4.95 -28.18
C LYS A 263 -17.16 3.43 -28.33
N PHE A 264 -16.09 2.83 -27.78
CA PHE A 264 -15.81 1.38 -27.84
C PHE A 264 -15.67 0.73 -26.46
N MET A 265 -15.90 1.49 -25.37
CA MET A 265 -15.68 1.01 -24.00
C MET A 265 -16.74 1.62 -23.09
N GLY A 266 -17.49 0.79 -22.37
CA GLY A 266 -18.49 1.28 -21.43
C GLY A 266 -19.75 1.87 -22.05
N ARG A 267 -20.05 1.59 -23.34
CA ARG A 267 -21.07 2.30 -24.12
C ARG A 267 -22.50 2.09 -23.62
N SER A 268 -22.90 0.83 -23.47
CA SER A 268 -24.25 0.43 -23.04
C SER A 268 -24.33 0.20 -21.53
N SER A 269 -23.26 -0.35 -20.95
CA SER A 269 -23.06 -0.54 -19.52
C SER A 269 -21.64 -0.09 -19.16
N PRO A 270 -21.43 0.51 -17.97
CA PRO A 270 -20.09 0.95 -17.57
C PRO A 270 -19.10 -0.21 -17.53
N MET A 271 -17.91 0.00 -18.11
CA MET A 271 -16.83 -0.97 -18.01
C MET A 271 -15.98 -0.63 -16.79
N ARG A 272 -16.07 -1.46 -15.74
CA ARG A 272 -15.25 -1.37 -14.54
C ARG A 272 -14.13 -2.42 -14.59
N VAL A 273 -12.90 -1.98 -14.35
CA VAL A 273 -11.72 -2.84 -14.19
C VAL A 273 -11.18 -2.59 -12.79
N GLU A 274 -11.09 -3.65 -12.00
CA GLU A 274 -10.55 -3.62 -10.64
C GLU A 274 -9.11 -4.14 -10.64
N PHE A 275 -8.30 -3.60 -9.74
CA PHE A 275 -6.87 -3.90 -9.65
C PHE A 275 -6.54 -4.45 -8.27
N GLY A 276 -5.72 -5.50 -8.26
CA GLY A 276 -5.07 -5.96 -7.05
C GLY A 276 -3.98 -4.99 -6.59
N PRO A 277 -3.51 -5.10 -5.35
CA PRO A 277 -2.48 -4.22 -4.79
C PRO A 277 -1.06 -4.61 -5.24
N TRP A 278 -0.94 -5.73 -5.96
CA TRP A 278 0.31 -6.26 -6.52
C TRP A 278 0.42 -5.95 -8.02
N LEU A 279 1.20 -6.73 -8.75
CA LEU A 279 1.32 -6.62 -10.19
C LEU A 279 -0.01 -6.95 -10.88
N ASN A 280 -0.51 -6.03 -11.69
CA ASN A 280 -1.68 -6.23 -12.55
C ASN A 280 -1.22 -6.33 -14.00
N ALA A 281 -1.63 -7.40 -14.70
CA ALA A 281 -1.33 -7.62 -16.11
C ALA A 281 -2.63 -7.64 -16.93
N ILE A 282 -2.75 -6.74 -17.91
CA ILE A 282 -3.91 -6.69 -18.82
C ILE A 282 -3.53 -7.33 -20.16
N ILE A 283 -4.06 -8.51 -20.43
CA ILE A 283 -3.73 -9.32 -21.60
C ILE A 283 -4.92 -9.37 -22.57
N GLY A 284 -4.66 -9.37 -23.88
CA GLY A 284 -5.70 -9.52 -24.89
C GLY A 284 -5.21 -9.20 -26.30
N GLY A 285 -6.01 -9.56 -27.31
CA GLY A 285 -5.70 -9.32 -28.73
C GLY A 285 -5.55 -7.85 -29.13
N ARG A 286 -5.13 -7.59 -30.37
CA ARG A 286 -5.06 -6.21 -30.90
C ARG A 286 -6.47 -5.59 -30.93
N GLY A 287 -6.59 -4.32 -30.51
CA GLY A 287 -7.86 -3.59 -30.54
C GLY A 287 -8.79 -3.83 -29.34
N THR A 288 -8.41 -4.65 -28.36
CA THR A 288 -9.26 -4.93 -27.17
C THR A 288 -9.33 -3.79 -26.15
N GLY A 289 -8.78 -2.61 -26.45
CA GLY A 289 -8.87 -1.43 -25.57
C GLY A 289 -7.81 -1.32 -24.46
N LYS A 290 -6.79 -2.19 -24.42
CA LYS A 290 -5.70 -2.15 -23.42
C LYS A 290 -5.03 -0.78 -23.30
N SER A 291 -4.54 -0.25 -24.42
CA SER A 291 -3.90 1.08 -24.43
C SER A 291 -4.92 2.16 -24.08
N SER A 292 -6.11 2.10 -24.66
CA SER A 292 -7.21 3.05 -24.39
C SER A 292 -7.51 3.19 -22.90
N LEU A 293 -7.48 2.10 -22.12
CA LEU A 293 -7.64 2.13 -20.68
C LEU A 293 -6.56 2.97 -19.98
N VAL A 294 -5.30 2.80 -20.38
CA VAL A 294 -4.16 3.57 -19.86
C VAL A 294 -4.32 5.06 -20.20
N ASP A 295 -4.84 5.39 -21.38
CA ASP A 295 -5.07 6.79 -21.75
C ASP A 295 -6.24 7.41 -21.00
N PHE A 296 -7.33 6.67 -20.81
CA PHE A 296 -8.45 7.11 -19.98
C PHE A 296 -7.96 7.40 -18.56
N CYS A 297 -7.13 6.51 -18.01
CA CYS A 297 -6.47 6.72 -16.72
C CYS A 297 -5.60 7.99 -16.72
N ARG A 298 -4.73 8.15 -17.73
CA ARG A 298 -3.87 9.34 -17.90
C ARG A 298 -4.67 10.63 -17.97
N LYS A 299 -5.75 10.67 -18.76
CA LYS A 299 -6.61 11.84 -18.87
C LYS A 299 -7.31 12.17 -17.56
N THR A 300 -7.83 11.14 -16.90
CA THR A 300 -8.56 11.28 -15.63
C THR A 300 -7.68 11.81 -14.51
N LEU A 301 -6.44 11.32 -14.42
CA LEU A 301 -5.45 11.74 -13.43
C LEU A 301 -4.68 13.01 -13.83
N ARG A 302 -5.08 13.69 -14.92
CA ARG A 302 -4.46 14.94 -15.43
C ARG A 302 -2.95 14.81 -15.71
N ARG A 303 -2.54 13.66 -16.23
CA ARG A 303 -1.14 13.29 -16.55
C ARG A 303 -0.83 13.42 -18.05
N ASP A 304 -1.63 14.21 -18.78
CA ASP A 304 -1.48 14.44 -20.21
C ASP A 304 -0.35 15.42 -20.54
N ALA A 305 -0.09 16.41 -19.67
CA ALA A 305 1.04 17.34 -19.82
C ALA A 305 2.41 16.67 -19.69
N GLU A 306 2.49 15.47 -19.09
CA GLU A 306 3.74 14.68 -19.04
C GLU A 306 4.19 14.19 -20.41
N LEU A 307 3.30 14.27 -21.41
CA LEU A 307 3.66 14.03 -22.81
C LEU A 307 4.31 15.27 -23.46
N ASP A 308 4.29 16.45 -22.82
CA ASP A 308 4.80 17.72 -23.37
C ASP A 308 6.29 17.96 -23.05
N GLY A 309 6.79 17.42 -21.94
CA GLY A 309 8.17 17.58 -21.49
C GLY A 309 9.23 16.92 -22.38
N SER A 310 8.80 16.11 -23.35
CA SER A 310 9.63 15.42 -24.34
C SER A 310 9.95 16.29 -25.56
N ALA A 311 10.40 17.53 -25.33
CA ALA A 311 10.69 18.50 -26.38
C ALA A 311 12.03 18.18 -27.08
N GLY A 312 12.06 17.09 -27.85
CA GLY A 312 13.15 16.71 -28.76
C GLY A 312 12.91 15.34 -29.40
N GLY A 313 12.61 15.30 -30.71
CA GLY A 313 12.55 14.05 -31.49
C GLY A 313 11.22 13.26 -31.45
N GLU A 314 11.31 11.97 -31.81
CA GLU A 314 10.22 11.00 -32.09
C GLU A 314 9.13 10.86 -31.01
N GLU A 315 9.32 11.46 -29.84
CA GLU A 315 8.39 11.46 -28.70
C GLU A 315 7.25 12.50 -28.81
N GLY A 316 7.40 13.58 -29.59
CA GLY A 316 6.28 14.49 -29.92
C GLY A 316 5.12 13.77 -30.64
N ALA A 317 5.41 12.62 -31.25
CA ALA A 317 4.39 11.74 -31.82
C ALA A 317 3.43 11.17 -30.75
N LEU A 318 3.88 10.98 -29.50
CA LEU A 318 3.06 10.42 -28.43
C LEU A 318 1.94 11.36 -27.99
N ARG A 319 2.26 12.65 -27.78
CA ARG A 319 1.25 13.67 -27.49
C ARG A 319 0.22 13.75 -28.61
N SER A 320 0.68 13.82 -29.87
CA SER A 320 -0.21 13.86 -31.03
C SER A 320 -1.12 12.61 -31.13
N PHE A 321 -0.59 11.44 -30.79
CA PHE A 321 -1.34 10.18 -30.80
C PHE A 321 -2.38 10.11 -29.67
N PHE A 322 -2.03 10.61 -28.48
CA PHE A 322 -2.95 10.73 -27.37
C PHE A 322 -4.10 11.69 -27.71
N ASP A 323 -3.79 12.88 -28.21
CA ASP A 323 -4.79 13.92 -28.55
C ASP A 323 -5.76 13.45 -29.66
N ARG A 324 -5.28 12.70 -30.66
CA ARG A 324 -6.14 12.11 -31.70
C ARG A 324 -7.18 11.14 -31.14
N ARG A 325 -6.86 10.45 -30.04
CA ARG A 325 -7.75 9.46 -29.41
C ARG A 325 -8.61 10.07 -28.31
N MET A 326 -8.12 11.07 -27.58
CA MET A 326 -8.86 11.77 -26.52
C MET A 326 -9.74 12.90 -27.05
N ARG A 327 -10.55 12.59 -28.07
CA ARG A 327 -11.53 13.50 -28.67
C ARG A 327 -12.78 12.76 -29.13
N VAL A 328 -13.85 13.51 -29.34
CA VAL A 328 -15.04 13.01 -30.04
C VAL A 328 -14.70 12.87 -31.53
N PRO A 329 -14.86 11.68 -32.14
CA PRO A 329 -14.51 11.47 -33.53
C PRO A 329 -15.45 12.24 -34.47
N ARG A 330 -14.87 12.81 -35.53
CA ARG A 330 -15.61 13.60 -36.53
C ARG A 330 -16.39 12.72 -37.51
N ASP A 331 -15.91 11.51 -37.72
CA ASP A 331 -16.52 10.52 -38.61
C ASP A 331 -16.27 9.08 -38.10
N ARG A 332 -16.75 8.08 -38.84
CA ARG A 332 -16.64 6.66 -38.47
C ARG A 332 -15.21 6.11 -38.50
N PHE A 333 -14.32 6.72 -39.28
CA PHE A 333 -12.93 6.31 -39.46
C PHE A 333 -11.97 7.02 -38.51
N ASP A 334 -12.41 8.10 -37.86
CA ASP A 334 -11.66 8.83 -36.85
C ASP A 334 -11.40 7.96 -35.59
N GLU A 335 -10.15 8.00 -35.13
CA GLU A 335 -9.60 7.22 -34.01
C GLU A 335 -10.06 7.71 -32.62
N GLY A 336 -10.84 8.79 -32.57
CA GLY A 336 -11.43 9.31 -31.32
C GLY A 336 -12.14 8.21 -30.51
N LEU A 337 -11.90 8.20 -29.20
CA LEU A 337 -12.44 7.23 -28.25
C LEU A 337 -13.66 7.76 -27.48
N LEU A 338 -13.90 9.06 -27.53
CA LEU A 338 -14.90 9.74 -26.71
C LEU A 338 -16.25 9.86 -27.42
N THR A 339 -17.27 10.07 -26.61
CA THR A 339 -18.57 10.63 -26.91
C THR A 339 -18.73 11.93 -26.12
N ASP A 340 -19.77 12.69 -26.42
CA ASP A 340 -20.22 13.83 -25.61
C ASP A 340 -20.46 13.43 -24.13
N GLN A 341 -21.04 12.25 -23.91
CA GLN A 341 -21.38 11.75 -22.58
C GLN A 341 -20.25 10.96 -21.88
N THR A 342 -19.04 10.91 -22.46
CA THR A 342 -17.97 10.08 -21.88
C THR A 342 -17.56 10.60 -20.51
N CYS A 343 -17.59 9.68 -19.53
CA CYS A 343 -17.14 9.93 -18.17
C CYS A 343 -16.24 8.79 -17.71
N VAL A 344 -15.17 9.12 -17.00
CA VAL A 344 -14.25 8.15 -16.42
C VAL A 344 -14.09 8.44 -14.94
N GLU A 345 -14.18 7.41 -14.11
CA GLU A 345 -13.97 7.47 -12.67
C GLU A 345 -12.81 6.54 -12.30
N VAL A 346 -11.84 7.03 -11.54
CA VAL A 346 -10.70 6.26 -11.02
C VAL A 346 -10.81 6.24 -9.50
N VAL A 347 -10.87 5.05 -8.91
CA VAL A 347 -10.77 4.87 -7.45
C VAL A 347 -9.29 4.78 -7.09
N TYR A 348 -8.82 5.72 -6.29
CA TYR A 348 -7.45 5.81 -5.81
C TYR A 348 -7.45 5.72 -4.28
N ARG A 349 -6.68 4.79 -3.73
CA ARG A 349 -6.44 4.70 -2.29
C ARG A 349 -5.20 5.49 -1.91
N LYS A 350 -5.32 6.28 -0.85
CA LYS A 350 -4.23 7.03 -0.22
C LYS A 350 -4.40 6.96 1.28
N ASP A 351 -3.39 6.49 2.00
CA ASP A 351 -3.38 6.39 3.47
C ASP A 351 -4.60 5.62 4.01
N ASN A 352 -4.98 4.53 3.32
CA ASN A 352 -6.18 3.71 3.57
C ASN A 352 -7.53 4.43 3.43
N ILE A 353 -7.54 5.61 2.82
CA ILE A 353 -8.74 6.34 2.43
C ILE A 353 -8.93 6.21 0.92
N GLN A 354 -10.15 5.88 0.50
CA GLN A 354 -10.52 5.81 -0.91
C GLN A 354 -10.98 7.17 -1.42
N PHE A 355 -10.49 7.56 -2.58
CA PHE A 355 -10.90 8.74 -3.32
C PHE A 355 -11.36 8.34 -4.71
N ILE A 356 -12.38 9.03 -5.22
CA ILE A 356 -12.82 8.94 -6.60
C ILE A 356 -12.34 10.19 -7.32
N VAL A 357 -11.52 9.99 -8.34
CA VAL A 357 -11.12 11.04 -9.28
C VAL A 357 -11.95 10.89 -10.54
N SER A 358 -12.70 11.92 -10.90
CA SER A 358 -13.63 11.90 -12.03
C SER A 358 -13.19 12.83 -13.15
N TRP A 359 -13.47 12.41 -14.38
CA TRP A 359 -13.33 13.23 -15.58
C TRP A 359 -14.53 13.03 -16.49
N SER A 360 -14.96 14.13 -17.11
CA SER A 360 -16.02 14.18 -18.12
C SER A 360 -15.68 15.26 -19.13
N LEU A 361 -16.16 15.13 -20.36
CA LEU A 361 -15.89 16.10 -21.43
C LEU A 361 -16.50 17.48 -21.11
N ASP A 362 -17.72 17.49 -20.58
CA ASP A 362 -18.48 18.70 -20.27
C ASP A 362 -17.95 19.43 -19.02
N GLY A 363 -17.15 18.75 -18.20
CA GLY A 363 -16.57 19.31 -16.96
C GLY A 363 -17.52 19.32 -15.75
N ASP A 364 -18.74 18.80 -15.89
CA ASP A 364 -19.79 18.84 -14.87
C ASP A 364 -19.54 17.95 -13.64
N LYS A 365 -18.60 17.01 -13.72
CA LYS A 365 -18.29 16.10 -12.61
C LYS A 365 -17.34 16.75 -11.60
N THR A 366 -17.69 16.65 -10.32
CA THR A 366 -16.78 16.94 -9.21
C THR A 366 -15.46 16.18 -9.41
N PRO A 367 -14.31 16.87 -9.58
CA PRO A 367 -13.08 16.20 -9.97
C PRO A 367 -12.53 15.23 -8.93
N ILE A 368 -12.77 15.49 -7.63
CA ILE A 368 -12.30 14.66 -6.51
C ILE A 368 -13.43 14.52 -5.49
N ALA A 369 -13.68 13.28 -5.05
CA ALA A 369 -14.53 13.01 -3.91
C ALA A 369 -13.91 11.92 -3.03
N ARG A 370 -14.01 12.06 -1.70
CA ARG A 370 -13.68 10.99 -0.76
C ARG A 370 -14.84 10.01 -0.67
N LEU A 371 -14.52 8.72 -0.65
CA LEU A 371 -15.49 7.64 -0.56
C LEU A 371 -15.53 7.10 0.87
N VAL A 372 -16.71 7.10 1.49
CA VAL A 372 -16.98 6.48 2.79
C VAL A 372 -18.16 5.53 2.62
N GLY A 373 -17.86 4.24 2.45
CA GLY A 373 -18.88 3.25 2.07
C GLY A 373 -19.47 3.59 0.69
N ALA A 374 -20.77 3.90 0.66
CA ALA A 374 -21.46 4.31 -0.58
C ALA A 374 -21.53 5.83 -0.77
N GLU A 375 -21.15 6.62 0.25
CA GLU A 375 -21.28 8.07 0.22
C GLU A 375 -20.04 8.73 -0.41
N LYS A 376 -20.28 9.70 -1.30
CA LYS A 376 -19.22 10.50 -1.96
C LYS A 376 -19.24 11.91 -1.37
N THR A 377 -18.17 12.31 -0.70
CA THR A 377 -18.00 13.68 -0.18
C THR A 377 -17.02 14.45 -1.08
N PRO A 378 -17.45 15.53 -1.77
CA PRO A 378 -16.56 16.37 -2.58
C PRO A 378 -15.36 16.91 -1.81
N GLU A 379 -14.20 16.99 -2.46
CA GLU A 379 -13.01 17.64 -1.92
C GLU A 379 -12.25 18.41 -2.99
N ASP A 380 -11.52 19.45 -2.59
CA ASP A 380 -10.75 20.30 -3.49
C ASP A 380 -9.25 19.92 -3.56
N GLY A 381 -8.56 20.42 -4.57
CA GLY A 381 -7.09 20.33 -4.70
C GLY A 381 -6.61 19.93 -6.10
N ASP A 382 -5.30 20.04 -6.33
CA ASP A 382 -4.69 19.58 -7.59
C ASP A 382 -4.56 18.04 -7.60
N ILE A 383 -5.13 17.40 -8.63
CA ILE A 383 -5.16 15.95 -8.79
C ILE A 383 -3.74 15.36 -8.85
N ARG A 384 -2.78 16.04 -9.51
CA ARG A 384 -1.42 15.52 -9.70
C ARG A 384 -0.61 15.57 -8.41
N GLU A 385 -0.84 16.57 -7.58
CA GLU A 385 -0.19 16.69 -6.26
C GLU A 385 -0.80 15.72 -5.25
N ARG A 386 -2.13 15.58 -5.23
CA ARG A 386 -2.83 14.73 -4.26
C ARG A 386 -2.68 13.24 -4.53
N PHE A 387 -2.64 12.83 -5.81
CA PHE A 387 -2.65 11.44 -6.25
C PHE A 387 -1.41 11.15 -7.13
N PRO A 388 -0.26 10.86 -6.50
CA PRO A 388 0.97 10.56 -7.23
C PRO A 388 0.81 9.26 -8.02
N VAL A 389 1.02 9.32 -9.33
CA VAL A 389 1.03 8.17 -10.23
C VAL A 389 2.05 8.41 -11.32
N ARG A 390 2.68 7.34 -11.79
CA ARG A 390 3.53 7.37 -12.98
C ARG A 390 2.88 6.52 -14.05
N ILE A 391 2.71 7.10 -15.23
CA ILE A 391 2.12 6.42 -16.38
C ILE A 391 3.12 6.49 -17.52
N TYR A 392 3.53 5.33 -18.02
CA TYR A 392 4.45 5.23 -19.15
C TYR A 392 3.75 4.54 -20.32
N SER A 393 3.91 5.10 -21.52
CA SER A 393 3.57 4.40 -22.75
C SER A 393 4.64 3.39 -23.13
N GLN A 394 4.32 2.43 -24.01
CA GLN A 394 5.28 1.41 -24.47
C GLN A 394 6.55 2.02 -25.06
N LYS A 395 6.43 3.12 -25.83
CA LYS A 395 7.59 3.81 -26.40
C LYS A 395 8.42 4.53 -25.33
N GLN A 396 7.78 5.14 -24.33
CA GLN A 396 8.49 5.77 -23.21
C GLN A 396 9.28 4.75 -22.40
N LEU A 397 8.73 3.55 -22.14
CA LEU A 397 9.47 2.49 -21.47
C LEU A 397 10.70 2.04 -22.27
N PHE A 398 10.56 1.93 -23.58
CA PHE A 398 11.68 1.60 -24.46
C PHE A 398 12.78 2.67 -24.46
N SER A 399 12.39 3.95 -24.55
CA SER A 399 13.30 5.10 -24.47
C SER A 399 14.03 5.16 -23.11
N LEU A 400 13.27 4.99 -22.01
CA LEU A 400 13.81 5.00 -20.65
C LEU A 400 14.78 3.84 -20.40
N ALA A 401 14.57 2.67 -21.01
CA ALA A 401 15.48 1.54 -20.91
C ALA A 401 16.81 1.77 -21.67
N GLN A 402 16.86 2.69 -22.63
CA GLN A 402 18.07 3.03 -23.39
C GLN A 402 18.93 4.10 -22.72
N ASP A 403 18.38 4.87 -21.77
CA ASP A 403 19.10 5.88 -21.00
C ASP A 403 19.29 5.46 -19.53
N PRO A 404 20.51 5.02 -19.14
CA PRO A 404 20.81 4.66 -17.76
C PRO A 404 20.51 5.77 -16.73
N ASN A 405 20.64 7.05 -17.12
CA ASN A 405 20.38 8.16 -16.20
C ASN A 405 18.88 8.36 -15.94
N ALA A 406 18.03 8.07 -16.92
CA ALA A 406 16.58 8.12 -16.76
C ALA A 406 16.08 7.10 -15.73
N LEU A 407 16.68 5.90 -15.72
CA LEU A 407 16.41 4.87 -14.70
C LEU A 407 16.86 5.30 -13.30
N LEU A 408 18.03 5.94 -13.18
CA LEU A 408 18.50 6.48 -11.90
C LEU A 408 17.57 7.55 -11.35
N ALA A 409 17.03 8.43 -12.19
CA ALA A 409 16.05 9.43 -11.76
C ALA A 409 14.75 8.78 -11.23
N VAL A 410 14.29 7.68 -11.85
CA VAL A 410 13.13 6.91 -11.36
C VAL A 410 13.40 6.32 -9.98
N ILE A 411 14.62 5.83 -9.74
CA ILE A 411 15.07 5.27 -8.46
C ILE A 411 15.22 6.38 -7.41
N ASP A 412 15.86 7.50 -7.73
CA ASP A 412 16.08 8.63 -6.83
C ASP A 412 14.77 9.17 -6.25
N ASP A 413 13.71 9.19 -7.06
CA ASP A 413 12.38 9.63 -6.67
C ASP A 413 11.59 8.61 -5.84
N THR A 414 12.13 7.41 -5.58
CA THR A 414 11.45 6.46 -4.69
C THR A 414 11.52 6.92 -3.22
N PRO A 415 10.46 6.67 -2.42
CA PRO A 415 10.43 7.06 -1.02
C PRO A 415 11.61 6.52 -0.20
N SER A 416 12.13 5.35 -0.57
CA SER A 416 13.30 4.73 0.08
C SER A 416 14.60 5.50 -0.14
N VAL A 417 14.76 6.16 -1.29
CA VAL A 417 15.99 6.88 -1.66
C VAL A 417 15.92 8.35 -1.26
N ARG A 418 14.72 8.94 -1.15
CA ARG A 418 14.49 10.33 -0.71
C ARG A 418 15.25 11.37 -1.54
N GLY A 419 15.43 11.11 -2.84
CA GLY A 419 16.30 11.91 -3.71
C GLY A 419 15.89 13.38 -3.82
N THR A 420 14.59 13.67 -3.93
CA THR A 420 14.07 15.05 -3.98
C THR A 420 14.30 15.81 -2.67
N GLU A 421 14.11 15.17 -1.52
CA GLU A 421 14.39 15.77 -0.21
C GLU A 421 15.88 16.07 -0.03
N LEU A 422 16.73 15.12 -0.43
CA LEU A 422 18.19 15.29 -0.41
C LEU A 422 18.63 16.43 -1.32
N ARG A 423 18.07 16.51 -2.54
CA ARG A 423 18.39 17.57 -3.50
C ARG A 423 17.94 18.95 -2.98
N ARG A 424 16.73 19.04 -2.41
CA ARG A 424 16.26 20.26 -1.72
C ARG A 424 17.15 20.66 -0.54
N ALA A 425 17.63 19.69 0.25
CA ALA A 425 18.54 19.95 1.35
C ALA A 425 19.90 20.47 0.86
N ILE A 426 20.40 19.94 -0.26
CA ILE A 426 21.62 20.41 -0.93
C ILE A 426 21.44 21.85 -1.42
N ASP A 427 20.36 22.16 -2.13
CA ASP A 427 20.08 23.51 -2.64
C ASP A 427 19.97 24.52 -1.50
N GLN A 428 19.23 24.17 -0.44
CA GLN A 428 19.14 25.02 0.76
C GLN A 428 20.48 25.22 1.47
N ALA A 429 21.38 24.22 1.44
CA ALA A 429 22.71 24.36 2.00
C ALA A 429 23.60 25.26 1.12
N ALA A 430 23.48 25.15 -0.20
CA ALA A 430 24.19 25.99 -1.17
C ALA A 430 23.76 27.47 -1.03
N ASP A 431 22.46 27.73 -0.97
CA ASP A 431 21.92 29.09 -0.77
C ASP A 431 22.38 29.69 0.56
N ARG A 432 22.35 28.89 1.64
CA ARG A 432 22.87 29.30 2.95
C ARG A 432 24.36 29.65 2.89
N TYR A 433 25.15 28.85 2.20
CA TYR A 433 26.58 29.11 2.02
C TYR A 433 26.82 30.42 1.24
N LEU A 434 26.09 30.66 0.15
CA LEU A 434 26.18 31.88 -0.64
C LEU A 434 25.79 33.12 0.17
N ALA A 435 24.72 33.03 0.97
CA ALA A 435 24.29 34.09 1.87
C ALA A 435 25.36 34.43 2.93
N LEU A 436 25.94 33.41 3.58
CA LEU A 436 27.04 33.60 4.54
C LEU A 436 28.26 34.25 3.88
N ARG A 437 28.63 33.81 2.67
CA ARG A 437 29.71 34.40 1.87
C ARG A 437 29.44 35.87 1.51
N ALA A 438 28.19 36.26 1.31
CA ALA A 438 27.82 37.65 1.07
C ALA A 438 27.91 38.47 2.37
N ALA A 439 27.43 37.93 3.49
CA ALA A 439 27.54 38.58 4.81
C ALA A 439 29.00 38.83 5.22
N VAL A 440 29.88 37.83 5.04
CA VAL A 440 31.33 37.98 5.30
C VAL A 440 31.94 39.09 4.44
N ARG A 441 31.52 39.24 3.18
CA ARG A 441 31.98 40.32 2.30
C ARG A 441 31.50 41.69 2.80
N ALA A 442 30.23 41.80 3.22
CA ALA A 442 29.69 43.03 3.78
C ALA A 442 30.42 43.48 5.05
N GLU A 443 30.70 42.55 5.99
CA GLU A 443 31.45 42.86 7.22
C GLU A 443 32.90 43.25 6.95
N ARG A 444 33.56 42.63 5.96
CA ARG A 444 34.89 43.06 5.54
C ARG A 444 34.88 44.49 5.01
N ASN A 445 33.89 44.86 4.20
CA ASN A 445 33.79 46.23 3.68
C ASN A 445 33.56 47.24 4.82
N ARG A 446 32.70 46.93 5.80
CA ARG A 446 32.51 47.77 7.00
C ARG A 446 33.81 47.93 7.79
N THR A 447 34.60 46.86 7.88
CA THR A 447 35.92 46.91 8.55
C THR A 447 36.92 47.79 7.82
N VAL A 448 36.86 47.84 6.48
CA VAL A 448 37.71 48.74 5.66
C VAL A 448 37.29 50.21 5.80
N GLU A 449 35.99 50.50 5.96
CA GLU A 449 35.48 51.87 6.14
C GLU A 449 35.69 52.43 7.57
N LEU A 450 35.92 51.56 8.55
CA LEU A 450 36.05 51.88 9.97
C LEU A 450 37.08 53.00 10.28
N PRO A 451 38.29 53.01 9.69
CA PRO A 451 39.24 54.11 9.89
C PRO A 451 38.72 55.47 9.40
N SER A 452 38.07 55.50 8.23
CA SER A 452 37.50 56.72 7.65
C SER A 452 36.36 57.27 8.54
N ARG A 453 35.44 56.40 8.96
CA ARG A 453 34.36 56.76 9.90
C ARG A 453 34.89 57.26 11.25
N ARG A 454 35.96 56.64 11.78
CA ARG A 454 36.62 57.11 13.00
C ARG A 454 37.23 58.51 12.81
N ALA A 455 37.82 58.78 11.65
CA ALA A 455 38.34 60.11 11.31
C ALA A 455 37.20 61.15 11.23
N GLU A 456 36.09 60.85 10.55
CA GLU A 456 34.91 61.72 10.51
C GLU A 456 34.39 62.05 11.91
N VAL A 457 34.26 61.04 12.78
CA VAL A 457 33.82 61.25 14.17
C VAL A 457 34.81 62.13 14.95
N SER A 458 36.11 61.92 14.76
CA SER A 458 37.16 62.74 15.38
C SER A 458 37.06 64.21 14.94
N ASP A 459 36.81 64.45 13.65
CA ASP A 459 36.67 65.80 13.10
C ASP A 459 35.38 66.48 13.57
N ILE A 460 34.27 65.73 13.63
CA ILE A 460 33.00 66.23 14.18
C ILE A 460 33.15 66.57 15.66
N ARG A 461 33.85 65.74 16.44
CA ARG A 461 34.15 66.02 17.86
C ARG A 461 34.99 67.29 18.00
N ARG A 462 36.07 67.43 17.24
CA ARG A 462 36.87 68.67 17.23
C ARG A 462 36.04 69.91 16.87
N LYS A 463 35.13 69.80 15.91
CA LYS A 463 34.21 70.91 15.56
C LYS A 463 33.25 71.23 16.72
N LEU A 464 32.73 70.21 17.40
CA LEU A 464 31.89 70.37 18.59
C LEU A 464 32.64 71.06 19.73
N ASP A 465 33.88 70.62 20.02
CA ASP A 465 34.71 71.20 21.06
C ASP A 465 35.03 72.67 20.76
N LEU A 466 35.38 73.01 19.51
CA LEU A 466 35.59 74.40 19.07
C LEU A 466 34.34 75.28 19.20
N LEU A 467 33.16 74.72 18.92
CA LEU A 467 31.89 75.43 19.10
C LEU A 467 31.53 75.61 20.58
N GLN A 468 31.99 74.70 21.45
CA GLN A 468 31.77 74.75 22.90
C GLN A 468 32.78 75.64 23.63
N GLU A 469 34.00 75.82 23.10
CA GLU A 469 35.05 76.66 23.70
C GLU A 469 35.10 78.09 23.11
N GLY A 470 34.66 78.28 21.87
CA GLY A 470 34.65 79.59 21.22
C GLY A 470 33.55 80.54 21.75
N GLY A 471 33.61 81.82 21.34
CA GLY A 471 32.63 82.86 21.72
C GLY A 471 31.18 82.60 21.30
N GLN A 472 30.89 81.48 20.63
CA GLN A 472 29.54 80.99 20.33
C GLN A 472 28.97 80.06 21.41
N ALA A 473 29.74 79.66 22.43
CA ALA A 473 29.27 78.82 23.53
C ALA A 473 28.11 79.47 24.30
N LEU A 474 28.20 80.78 24.54
CA LEU A 474 27.14 81.60 25.14
C LEU A 474 25.89 81.60 24.24
N ALA A 475 26.04 81.85 22.95
CA ALA A 475 24.93 81.84 21.99
C ALA A 475 24.23 80.46 21.90
N LEU A 476 25.00 79.37 21.96
CA LEU A 476 24.49 77.99 22.00
C LEU A 476 23.74 77.70 23.31
N SER A 477 24.26 78.18 24.44
CA SER A 477 23.60 78.06 25.75
C SER A 477 22.30 78.86 25.81
N GLU A 478 22.29 80.09 25.29
CA GLU A 478 21.10 80.95 25.19
C GLU A 478 20.08 80.36 24.24
N HIS A 479 20.50 79.84 23.09
CA HIS A 479 19.60 79.16 22.15
C HIS A 479 18.99 77.90 22.78
N ARG A 480 19.76 77.09 23.53
CA ARG A 480 19.22 75.92 24.24
C ARG A 480 18.20 76.33 25.30
N LEU A 481 18.51 77.37 26.09
CA LEU A 481 17.60 77.91 27.10
C LEU A 481 16.31 78.43 26.47
N ARG A 482 16.40 79.24 25.40
CA ARG A 482 15.24 79.75 24.66
C ARG A 482 14.40 78.64 24.05
N ARG A 483 15.04 77.64 23.44
CA ARG A 483 14.31 76.49 22.87
C ARG A 483 13.57 75.70 23.94
N GLN A 484 14.19 75.50 25.10
CA GLN A 484 13.55 74.83 26.24
C GLN A 484 12.37 75.66 26.79
N GLN A 485 12.53 76.99 26.87
CA GLN A 485 11.45 77.92 27.21
C GLN A 485 10.30 77.87 26.19
N ASP A 486 10.58 77.93 24.89
CA ASP A 486 9.55 77.82 23.83
C ASP A 486 8.81 76.48 23.90
N THR A 487 9.53 75.38 24.17
CA THR A 487 8.90 74.07 24.31
C THR A 487 7.96 74.04 25.52
N SER A 488 8.38 74.63 26.66
CA SER A 488 7.55 74.75 27.86
C SER A 488 6.35 75.67 27.66
N TRP A 489 6.52 76.78 26.93
CA TRP A 489 5.44 77.71 26.60
C TRP A 489 4.41 77.08 25.68
N ASN A 490 4.85 76.38 24.64
CA ASN A 490 3.95 75.66 23.74
C ASN A 490 3.17 74.57 24.48
N ALA A 491 3.82 73.83 25.39
CA ALA A 491 3.13 72.84 26.23
C ALA A 491 2.09 73.49 27.16
N ALA A 492 2.40 74.65 27.76
CA ALA A 492 1.45 75.39 28.59
C ALA A 492 0.26 75.93 27.79
N LEU A 493 0.51 76.51 26.61
CA LEU A 493 -0.52 76.97 25.68
C LEU A 493 -1.44 75.84 25.25
N GLN A 494 -0.87 74.68 24.92
CA GLN A 494 -1.64 73.49 24.56
C GLN A 494 -2.50 73.01 25.74
N GLY A 495 -1.95 73.00 26.96
CA GLY A 495 -2.72 72.67 28.17
C GLY A 495 -3.87 73.65 28.46
N VAL A 496 -3.68 74.95 28.21
CA VAL A 496 -4.75 75.95 28.34
C VAL A 496 -5.83 75.74 27.28
N SER A 497 -5.44 75.48 26.02
CA SER A 497 -6.38 75.17 24.94
C SER A 497 -7.23 73.94 25.27
N GLU A 498 -6.60 72.86 25.74
CA GLU A 498 -7.29 71.64 26.16
C GLU A 498 -8.23 71.87 27.34
N ALA A 499 -7.88 72.76 28.28
CA ALA A 499 -8.73 73.13 29.40
C ALA A 499 -9.95 73.95 28.95
N LEU A 500 -9.77 74.89 28.02
CA LEU A 500 -10.86 75.67 27.43
C LEU A 500 -11.82 74.76 26.65
N GLU A 501 -11.32 73.83 25.84
CA GLU A 501 -12.16 72.84 25.15
C GLU A 501 -12.91 71.91 26.11
N LYS A 502 -12.35 71.62 27.29
CA LYS A 502 -13.06 70.87 28.34
C LYS A 502 -14.14 71.71 29.00
N LEU A 503 -13.88 73.00 29.24
CA LEU A 503 -14.86 73.91 29.81
C LEU A 503 -16.05 74.09 28.85
N ASP A 504 -15.76 74.31 27.57
CA ASP A 504 -16.76 74.50 26.51
C ASP A 504 -17.67 73.27 26.38
N ARG A 505 -17.07 72.07 26.37
CA ARG A 505 -17.81 70.80 26.41
C ARG A 505 -18.62 70.59 27.69
N ALA A 506 -18.17 71.11 28.83
CA ALA A 506 -18.91 71.03 30.09
C ALA A 506 -20.10 72.00 30.13
N THR A 507 -19.98 73.17 29.50
CA THR A 507 -21.08 74.12 29.33
C THR A 507 -22.13 73.64 28.35
N ASP A 508 -21.75 72.95 27.26
CA ASP A 508 -22.71 72.34 26.31
C ASP A 508 -23.55 71.21 26.94
N GLY A 509 -23.15 70.65 28.08
CA GLY A 509 -23.88 69.61 28.82
C GLY A 509 -24.92 70.14 29.82
N LEU A 510 -24.99 71.46 30.06
CA LEU A 510 -25.94 72.07 30.99
C LEU A 510 -27.19 72.56 30.26
N LEU A 511 -28.06 71.62 29.85
CA LEU A 511 -29.43 71.94 29.45
C LEU A 511 -30.30 72.11 30.69
N VAL A 512 -30.81 73.34 30.84
CA VAL A 512 -31.81 73.77 31.83
C VAL A 512 -33.07 72.89 31.70
N ALA A 513 -33.41 72.17 32.78
CA ALA A 513 -34.71 71.54 32.96
C ALA A 513 -35.45 72.25 34.11
N ASP A 514 -36.64 72.73 33.78
CA ASP A 514 -37.55 73.56 34.55
C ASP A 514 -37.84 73.08 35.98
N LEU A 515 -38.07 74.02 36.90
CA LEU A 515 -39.05 73.86 37.99
C LEU A 515 -39.47 75.22 38.55
N GLU A 516 -40.58 75.69 37.97
CA GLU A 516 -41.76 76.33 38.58
C GLU A 516 -41.58 77.51 39.55
N LEU A 517 -41.95 78.68 39.01
CA LEU A 517 -42.37 79.89 39.72
C LEU A 517 -43.56 79.60 40.65
N ALA A 518 -43.38 79.81 41.95
CA ALA A 518 -44.46 80.08 42.89
C ALA A 518 -44.38 81.54 43.33
N SER A 519 -45.40 82.29 42.96
CA SER A 519 -45.71 83.62 43.47
C SER A 519 -46.05 83.55 44.96
N ASP A 520 -45.48 84.44 45.77
CA ASP A 520 -46.31 85.15 46.74
C ASP A 520 -45.74 86.52 47.07
N ALA A 521 -46.63 87.51 46.98
CA ALA A 521 -46.41 88.88 47.39
C ALA A 521 -46.50 88.98 48.92
N GLY A 522 -45.69 89.85 49.51
CA GLY A 522 -45.78 90.21 50.92
C GLY A 522 -45.04 91.51 51.16
N ASP A 523 -45.82 92.59 51.20
CA ASP A 523 -45.44 93.97 51.49
C ASP A 523 -44.73 94.18 52.84
N ASP A 524 -44.07 95.35 52.89
CA ASP A 524 -44.07 96.36 53.96
C ASP A 524 -42.77 96.52 54.77
N PRO A 525 -42.30 97.75 55.09
CA PRO A 525 -42.46 99.07 54.45
C PRO A 525 -41.14 99.68 53.91
#